data_AF-A0A7C3XDD7-F1
#
_entry.id   AF-A0A7C3XDD7-F1
#
_cell.length_a   1.000
_cell.length_b   1.000
_cell.length_c   1.000
_cell.angle_alpha   90.00
_cell.angle_beta   90.00
_cell.angle_gamma   90.00
#
_symmetry.space_group_name_H-M   'P 1'
#
loop_
_entity.id
_entity.type
_entity.pdbx_description
1 polymer ?
#
loop_
_entity_poly.entity_id
_entity_poly.type
_entity_poly.pdbx_seq_one_letter_code
_entity_poly.pdbx_strand_id
1 'polypeptide(L)'
;MIDLVEVFERAETGPLLAETDYYMGRYVPVLSDVISRYKIAWDKETIINTDDDLNDRVFQAAVDLLAEAGAYCPETNRVMQFTRDEILRACSQCPTAATFGEGRERKTMYGRRPDTTDDRPWVHIGAGIYTTDEQVYLDTVEKMASF
;
A
#
# COMPACT_ATOMS: atom_id res chain seq x y z
N MET A 1 9.07 -13.68 6.40
CA MET A 1 7.79 -13.17 5.91
C MET A 1 6.70 -13.75 6.79
N ILE A 2 5.82 -12.92 7.34
CA ILE A 2 4.59 -13.41 7.97
C ILE A 2 3.79 -14.11 6.87
N ASP A 3 3.35 -15.33 7.12
CA ASP A 3 2.52 -16.07 6.16
C ASP A 3 1.06 -15.58 6.21
N LEU A 4 0.34 -15.77 5.12
CA LEU A 4 -1.07 -15.39 5.03
C LEU A 4 -1.92 -16.09 6.12
N VAL A 5 -1.60 -17.34 6.45
CA VAL A 5 -2.30 -18.08 7.52
C VAL A 5 -2.14 -17.40 8.88
N GLU A 6 -0.94 -16.89 9.17
CA GLU A 6 -0.68 -16.16 10.42
C GLU A 6 -1.42 -14.81 10.46
N VAL A 7 -1.57 -14.14 9.32
CA VAL A 7 -2.41 -12.93 9.21
C VAL A 7 -3.87 -13.26 9.54
N PHE A 8 -4.41 -14.36 9.00
CA PHE A 8 -5.77 -14.81 9.32
C PHE A 8 -5.93 -15.18 10.79
N GLU A 9 -4.96 -15.88 11.38
CA GLU A 9 -4.97 -16.19 12.81
C GLU A 9 -5.00 -14.91 13.66
N ARG A 10 -4.21 -13.88 13.31
CA ARG A 10 -4.25 -12.58 13.98
C ARG A 10 -5.59 -11.86 13.79
N ALA A 11 -6.22 -12.00 12.63
CA ALA A 11 -7.55 -11.43 12.37
C ALA A 11 -8.63 -12.11 13.23
N GLU A 12 -8.48 -13.39 13.56
CA GLU A 12 -9.44 -14.14 14.40
C GLU A 12 -9.18 -14.01 15.90
N THR A 13 -7.92 -13.87 16.31
CA THR A 13 -7.50 -13.94 17.72
C THR A 13 -7.03 -12.61 18.30
N GLY A 14 -6.74 -11.61 17.46
CA GLY A 14 -6.27 -10.29 17.88
C GLY A 14 -7.24 -9.54 18.80
N PRO A 15 -6.84 -8.47 19.49
CA PRO A 15 -7.71 -7.78 20.45
C PRO A 15 -9.02 -7.30 19.81
N LEU A 16 -10.15 -7.64 20.44
CA LEU A 16 -11.48 -7.18 20.02
C LEU A 16 -11.61 -5.68 20.33
N LEU A 17 -11.96 -4.89 19.32
CA LEU A 17 -12.08 -3.44 19.43
C LEU A 17 -13.17 -2.97 18.48
N ALA A 18 -14.11 -2.13 18.93
CA ALA A 18 -15.11 -1.58 18.03
C ALA A 18 -14.45 -0.65 17.01
N GLU A 19 -15.03 -0.54 15.81
CA GLU A 19 -14.49 0.27 14.72
C GLU A 19 -14.21 1.72 15.14
N THR A 20 -15.18 2.37 15.78
CA THR A 20 -15.04 3.75 16.27
C THR A 20 -13.89 3.86 17.29
N ASP A 21 -13.75 2.90 18.18
CA ASP A 21 -12.70 2.89 19.21
C ASP A 21 -11.32 2.65 18.58
N TYR A 22 -11.24 1.82 17.54
CA TYR A 22 -10.02 1.65 16.77
C TYR A 22 -9.61 2.96 16.09
N TYR A 23 -10.49 3.57 15.28
CA TYR A 23 -10.11 4.75 14.52
C TYR A 23 -9.87 5.97 15.42
N MET A 24 -10.83 6.29 16.29
CA MET A 24 -10.78 7.51 17.09
C MET A 24 -9.98 7.35 18.37
N GLY A 25 -10.01 6.16 18.99
CA GLY A 25 -9.37 5.90 20.28
C GLY A 25 -7.94 5.38 20.17
N ARG A 26 -7.54 4.84 19.01
CA ARG A 26 -6.22 4.24 18.82
C ARG A 26 -5.46 4.78 17.62
N TYR A 27 -6.00 4.66 16.41
CA TYR A 27 -5.30 5.01 15.17
C TYR A 27 -4.99 6.50 15.06
N VAL A 28 -6.00 7.38 15.21
CA VAL A 28 -5.82 8.84 15.12
C VAL A 28 -4.84 9.38 16.17
N PRO A 29 -4.90 8.97 17.45
CA PRO A 29 -3.91 9.36 18.45
C PRO A 29 -2.48 8.93 18.07
N VAL A 30 -2.28 7.66 17.69
CA VAL A 30 -0.95 7.16 17.28
C VAL A 30 -0.44 7.91 16.04
N LEU A 31 -1.30 8.13 15.03
CA LEU A 31 -0.98 8.89 13.82
C LEU A 31 -0.51 10.32 14.17
N SER A 32 -1.23 11.01 15.05
CA SER A 32 -0.88 12.36 15.47
C SER A 32 0.45 12.39 16.23
N ASP A 33 0.69 11.38 17.07
CA ASP A 33 1.94 11.26 17.82
C ASP A 33 3.13 10.96 16.90
N VAL A 34 3.04 9.99 15.99
CA VAL A 34 4.14 9.69 15.05
C VAL A 34 4.49 10.90 14.17
N ILE A 35 3.49 11.64 13.67
CA ILE A 35 3.73 12.85 12.88
C ILE A 35 4.55 13.87 13.69
N SER A 36 4.18 14.06 14.96
CA SER A 36 4.88 14.97 15.88
C SER A 36 6.29 14.48 16.22
N ARG A 37 6.45 13.21 16.64
CA ARG A 37 7.74 12.60 17.03
C ARG A 37 8.76 12.65 15.90
N TYR A 38 8.33 12.39 14.67
CA TYR A 38 9.18 12.42 13.47
C TYR A 38 9.24 13.79 12.79
N LYS A 39 8.58 14.82 13.35
CA LYS A 39 8.56 16.19 12.80
C LYS A 39 8.21 16.21 11.31
N ILE A 40 7.19 15.46 10.94
CA ILE A 40 6.74 15.36 9.54
C ILE A 40 5.92 16.61 9.24
N ALA A 41 6.36 17.36 8.24
CA ALA A 41 5.66 18.52 7.71
C ALA A 41 5.73 18.48 6.19
N TRP A 42 4.58 18.64 5.54
CA TRP A 42 4.51 18.73 4.09
C TRP A 42 4.48 20.20 3.67
N ASP A 43 5.40 20.58 2.79
CA ASP A 43 5.37 21.85 2.09
C ASP A 43 4.39 21.79 0.90
N LYS A 44 3.33 22.58 0.96
CA LYS A 44 2.24 22.58 -0.04
C LYS A 44 2.69 23.09 -1.42
N GLU A 45 3.79 23.85 -1.47
CA GLU A 45 4.36 24.31 -2.74
C GLU A 45 5.19 23.21 -3.42
N THR A 46 5.59 22.18 -2.66
CA THR A 46 6.39 21.05 -3.13
C THR A 46 5.50 19.81 -3.31
N ILE A 47 5.11 19.54 -4.55
CA ILE A 47 4.27 18.37 -4.89
C ILE A 47 5.07 17.07 -4.79
N ILE A 48 6.32 17.08 -5.27
CA ILE A 48 7.22 15.92 -5.24
C ILE A 48 8.33 16.21 -4.24
N ASN A 49 8.33 15.52 -3.11
CA ASN A 49 9.38 15.64 -2.11
C ASN A 49 10.69 15.00 -2.61
N THR A 50 11.77 15.76 -2.61
CA THR A 50 13.13 15.30 -2.92
C THR A 50 14.06 15.38 -1.70
N ASP A 51 13.53 15.70 -0.52
CA ASP A 51 14.27 15.64 0.75
C ASP A 51 14.33 14.19 1.25
N ASP A 52 15.49 13.57 1.11
CA ASP A 52 15.77 12.20 1.55
C ASP A 52 15.60 12.00 3.06
N ASP A 53 15.98 12.99 3.87
CA ASP A 53 15.88 12.91 5.33
C ASP A 53 14.40 12.97 5.77
N LEU A 54 13.58 13.79 5.11
CA LEU A 54 12.12 13.74 5.32
C LEU A 54 11.54 12.39 4.87
N ASN A 55 11.97 11.84 3.72
CA ASN A 55 11.51 10.54 3.23
C ASN A 55 11.82 9.41 4.24
N ASP A 56 13.04 9.38 4.77
CA ASP A 56 13.46 8.39 5.78
C ASP A 56 12.64 8.50 7.07
N ARG A 57 12.37 9.73 7.54
CA ARG A 57 11.51 9.94 8.71
C ARG A 57 10.08 9.49 8.47
N VAL A 58 9.51 9.77 7.29
CA VAL A 58 8.16 9.33 6.92
C VAL A 58 8.09 7.80 6.90
N PHE A 59 9.11 7.13 6.34
CA PHE A 59 9.18 5.67 6.34
C PHE A 59 9.22 5.10 7.76
N GLN A 60 10.08 5.63 8.63
CA GLN A 60 10.17 5.17 10.02
C GLN A 60 8.89 5.45 10.83
N ALA A 61 8.24 6.60 10.60
CA ALA A 61 6.96 6.93 11.20
C ALA A 61 5.84 5.97 10.77
N ALA A 62 5.82 5.55 9.49
CA ALA A 62 4.85 4.58 8.99
C ALA A 62 5.06 3.18 9.62
N VAL A 63 6.32 2.77 9.83
CA VAL A 63 6.65 1.52 10.53
C VAL A 63 6.17 1.57 11.99
N ASP A 64 6.40 2.68 12.70
CA ASP A 64 5.87 2.88 14.06
C ASP A 64 4.35 2.89 14.10
N LEU A 65 3.71 3.62 13.17
CA LEU A 65 2.26 3.70 13.09
C LEU A 65 1.65 2.31 12.99
N LEU A 66 2.15 1.47 12.08
CA LEU A 66 1.63 0.11 11.91
C LEU A 66 1.95 -0.79 13.12
N ALA A 67 3.10 -0.63 13.75
CA ALA A 67 3.47 -1.41 14.93
C ALA A 67 2.63 -1.04 16.17
N GLU A 68 2.35 0.25 16.37
CA GLU A 68 1.61 0.76 17.53
C GLU A 68 0.09 0.69 17.33
N ALA A 69 -0.42 1.08 16.17
CA ALA A 69 -1.86 1.07 15.88
C ALA A 69 -2.36 -0.33 15.49
N GLY A 70 -1.52 -1.14 14.83
CA GLY A 70 -1.95 -2.39 14.20
C GLY A 70 -2.78 -2.16 12.94
N ALA A 71 -3.38 -3.24 12.44
CA ALA A 71 -4.32 -3.20 11.32
C ALA A 71 -5.68 -3.78 11.74
N TYR A 72 -6.75 -3.03 11.52
CA TYR A 72 -8.10 -3.44 11.89
C TYR A 72 -8.74 -4.34 10.84
N CYS A 73 -9.37 -5.43 11.29
CA CYS A 73 -10.23 -6.30 10.48
C CYS A 73 -11.70 -6.03 10.85
N PRO A 74 -12.47 -5.35 9.98
CA PRO A 74 -13.88 -5.05 10.23
C PRO A 74 -14.75 -6.29 10.39
N GLU A 75 -14.45 -7.37 9.66
CA GLU A 75 -15.24 -8.60 9.67
C GLU A 75 -15.22 -9.30 11.04
N THR A 76 -14.12 -9.20 11.76
CA THR A 76 -13.96 -9.82 13.09
C THR A 76 -13.97 -8.81 14.24
N ASN A 77 -13.99 -7.50 13.93
CA ASN A 77 -13.80 -6.39 14.87
C ASN A 77 -12.52 -6.54 15.71
N ARG A 78 -11.41 -6.95 15.09
CA ARG A 78 -10.15 -7.20 15.79
C ARG A 78 -8.98 -6.45 15.18
N VAL A 79 -7.98 -6.18 16.01
CA VAL A 79 -6.73 -5.55 15.58
C VAL A 79 -5.63 -6.59 15.42
N MET A 80 -5.10 -6.71 14.22
CA MET A 80 -3.89 -7.48 13.92
C MET A 80 -2.67 -6.66 14.32
N GLN A 81 -1.91 -7.16 15.29
CA GLN A 81 -0.68 -6.52 15.76
C GLN A 81 0.52 -7.02 14.99
N PHE A 82 1.46 -6.14 14.67
CA PHE A 82 2.72 -6.47 14.01
C PHE A 82 3.88 -5.80 14.74
N THR A 83 5.02 -6.47 14.82
CA THR A 83 6.24 -5.86 15.36
C THR A 83 6.95 -5.04 14.29
N ARG A 84 7.77 -4.06 14.70
CA ARG A 84 8.63 -3.32 13.75
C ARG A 84 9.47 -4.25 12.88
N ASP A 85 10.08 -5.27 13.48
CA ASP A 85 10.96 -6.21 12.79
C ASP A 85 10.21 -7.01 11.72
N GLU A 86 8.97 -7.41 12.00
CA GLU A 86 8.11 -8.08 11.02
C GLU A 86 7.81 -7.18 9.83
N ILE A 87 7.46 -5.92 10.10
CA ILE A 87 7.13 -4.91 9.07
C ILE A 87 8.36 -4.64 8.20
N LEU A 88 9.51 -4.32 8.82
CA LEU A 88 10.76 -4.05 8.10
C LEU A 88 11.23 -5.26 7.30
N ARG A 89 11.10 -6.47 7.85
CA ARG A 89 11.44 -7.70 7.16
C ARG A 89 10.53 -7.91 5.95
N ALA A 90 9.23 -7.68 6.09
CA ALA A 90 8.28 -7.77 4.97
C ALA A 90 8.65 -6.77 3.86
N CYS A 91 8.96 -5.52 4.20
CA CYS A 91 9.44 -4.52 3.24
C CYS A 91 10.72 -4.96 2.52
N SER A 92 11.70 -5.50 3.26
CA SER A 92 12.97 -5.95 2.65
C SER A 92 12.84 -7.15 1.72
N GLN A 93 11.76 -7.93 1.88
CA GLN A 93 11.48 -9.15 1.14
C GLN A 93 10.43 -8.94 0.04
N CYS A 94 9.98 -7.71 -0.19
CA CYS A 94 8.94 -7.44 -1.18
C CYS A 94 9.45 -7.73 -2.61
N PRO A 95 8.59 -8.27 -3.49
CA PRO A 95 8.95 -8.42 -4.90
C PRO A 95 9.27 -7.08 -5.54
N THR A 96 10.38 -7.00 -6.27
CA THR A 96 10.81 -5.78 -6.96
C THR A 96 10.31 -5.67 -8.40
N ALA A 97 9.68 -6.74 -8.90
CA ALA A 97 9.14 -6.84 -10.25
C ALA A 97 7.97 -7.82 -10.32
N ALA A 98 7.09 -7.63 -11.30
CA ALA A 98 6.00 -8.54 -11.63
C ALA A 98 5.90 -8.70 -13.15
N THR A 99 5.76 -9.94 -13.63
CA THR A 99 5.60 -10.24 -15.05
C THR A 99 4.13 -10.45 -15.39
N PHE A 100 3.65 -9.76 -16.42
CA PHE A 100 2.28 -9.82 -16.91
C PHE A 100 2.26 -10.28 -18.37
N GLY A 101 1.18 -10.95 -18.76
CA GLY A 101 0.95 -11.40 -20.13
C GLY A 101 1.75 -12.63 -20.54
N GLU A 102 1.56 -13.04 -21.79
CA GLU A 102 2.10 -14.26 -22.36
C GLU A 102 2.68 -14.03 -23.76
N GLY A 103 3.51 -14.96 -24.22
CA GLY A 103 4.11 -14.92 -25.56
C GLY A 103 4.78 -13.58 -25.86
N ARG A 104 4.42 -12.99 -27.01
CA ARG A 104 4.95 -11.71 -27.49
C ARG A 104 4.57 -10.51 -26.60
N GLU A 105 3.47 -10.61 -25.89
CA GLU A 105 2.93 -9.52 -25.06
C GLU A 105 3.38 -9.59 -23.61
N ARG A 106 4.12 -10.64 -23.25
CA ARG A 106 4.72 -10.77 -21.93
C ARG A 106 5.68 -9.62 -21.67
N LYS A 107 5.40 -8.83 -20.64
CA LYS A 107 6.26 -7.73 -20.19
C LYS A 107 6.41 -7.74 -18.67
N THR A 108 7.53 -7.20 -18.20
CA THR A 108 7.82 -7.11 -16.76
C THR A 108 7.68 -5.67 -16.31
N MET A 109 6.89 -5.47 -15.26
CA MET A 109 6.79 -4.23 -14.50
C MET A 109 7.87 -4.23 -13.40
N TYR A 110 8.57 -3.12 -13.25
CA TYR A 110 9.60 -2.90 -12.22
C TYR A 110 9.27 -1.67 -11.39
N GLY A 111 9.76 -1.62 -10.15
CA GLY A 111 9.77 -0.39 -9.36
C GLY A 111 10.65 0.68 -10.01
N ARG A 112 10.14 1.91 -10.10
CA ARG A 112 10.86 3.08 -10.64
C ARG A 112 11.44 3.91 -9.51
N ARG A 113 12.57 4.58 -9.74
CA ARG A 113 13.12 5.56 -8.80
C ARG A 113 12.60 6.96 -9.16
N PRO A 114 12.52 7.90 -8.21
CA PRO A 114 12.01 9.26 -8.50
C PRO A 114 12.76 9.98 -9.64
N ASP A 115 14.07 9.76 -9.76
CA ASP A 115 14.94 10.53 -10.68
C ASP A 115 15.24 9.83 -12.02
N THR A 116 14.56 8.73 -12.33
CA THR A 116 14.80 8.01 -13.60
C THR A 116 14.09 8.70 -14.76
N THR A 117 14.87 9.15 -15.74
CA THR A 117 14.37 9.84 -16.95
C THR A 117 14.13 8.89 -18.13
N ASP A 118 14.81 7.74 -18.12
CA ASP A 118 14.87 6.84 -19.28
C ASP A 118 13.87 5.68 -19.16
N ASP A 119 13.26 5.49 -17.99
CA ASP A 119 12.23 4.50 -17.76
C ASP A 119 10.82 5.09 -17.87
N ARG A 120 9.94 4.38 -18.58
CA ARG A 120 8.53 4.77 -18.72
C ARG A 120 7.69 4.07 -17.66
N PRO A 121 6.64 4.73 -17.11
CA PRO A 121 5.73 4.05 -16.20
C PRO A 121 5.07 2.86 -16.88
N TRP A 122 4.81 1.81 -16.09
CA TRP A 122 3.92 0.75 -16.52
C TRP A 122 2.50 1.32 -16.65
N VAL A 123 1.95 1.29 -17.85
CA VAL A 123 0.60 1.80 -18.12
C VAL A 123 -0.36 0.62 -18.07
N HIS A 124 -1.00 0.43 -16.91
CA HIS A 124 -2.09 -0.52 -16.76
C HIS A 124 -3.41 0.17 -17.14
N ILE A 125 -4.04 -0.27 -18.24
CA ILE A 125 -5.29 0.28 -18.76
C ILE A 125 -6.40 -0.75 -18.55
N GLY A 126 -7.60 -0.30 -18.18
CA GLY A 126 -8.77 -1.17 -18.03
C GLY A 126 -9.09 -1.60 -16.59
N ALA A 127 -8.49 -0.99 -15.57
CA ALA A 127 -8.94 -1.17 -14.20
C ALA A 127 -10.31 -0.49 -14.00
N GLY A 128 -11.35 -1.25 -13.72
CA GLY A 128 -12.69 -0.73 -13.45
C GLY A 128 -13.46 -0.28 -14.69
N ILE A 129 -13.56 -1.14 -15.71
CA ILE A 129 -14.36 -0.86 -16.92
C ILE A 129 -15.85 -0.88 -16.54
N TYR A 130 -16.50 0.28 -16.64
CA TYR A 130 -17.95 0.39 -16.50
C TYR A 130 -18.60 0.07 -17.84
N THR A 131 -19.43 -0.97 -17.86
CA THR A 131 -20.07 -1.45 -19.08
C THR A 131 -21.54 -1.72 -18.80
N THR A 132 -22.39 -1.33 -19.74
CA THR A 132 -23.84 -1.52 -19.65
C THR A 132 -24.28 -2.89 -20.17
N ASP A 133 -23.47 -3.48 -21.03
CA ASP A 133 -23.70 -4.78 -21.66
C ASP A 133 -22.37 -5.38 -22.16
N GLU A 134 -22.44 -6.61 -22.63
CA GLU A 134 -21.30 -7.38 -23.12
C GLU A 134 -20.65 -6.77 -24.37
N GLN A 135 -21.43 -6.20 -25.29
CA GLN A 135 -20.87 -5.63 -26.52
C GLN A 135 -20.03 -4.39 -26.20
N VAL A 136 -20.54 -3.52 -25.33
CA VAL A 136 -19.78 -2.35 -24.86
C VAL A 136 -18.50 -2.76 -24.14
N TYR A 137 -18.54 -3.86 -23.38
CA TYR A 137 -17.34 -4.42 -22.74
C TYR A 137 -16.31 -4.87 -23.77
N LEU A 138 -16.70 -5.70 -24.74
CA LEU A 138 -15.81 -6.20 -25.77
C LEU A 138 -15.21 -5.06 -26.60
N ASP A 139 -16.04 -4.14 -27.11
CA ASP A 139 -15.59 -3.00 -27.91
C ASP A 139 -14.56 -2.14 -27.15
N THR A 140 -14.80 -1.93 -25.86
CA THR A 140 -13.90 -1.13 -25.00
C THR A 140 -12.56 -1.82 -24.79
N VAL A 141 -12.58 -3.11 -24.45
CA VAL A 141 -11.35 -3.89 -24.21
C VAL A 141 -10.54 -4.03 -25.49
N GLU A 142 -11.18 -4.37 -26.61
CA GLU A 142 -10.52 -4.48 -27.92
C GLU A 142 -9.90 -3.15 -28.33
N LYS A 143 -10.60 -2.04 -28.11
CA LYS A 143 -10.07 -0.73 -28.43
C LYS A 143 -8.84 -0.40 -27.58
N MET A 144 -8.84 -0.71 -26.29
CA MET A 144 -7.68 -0.52 -25.41
C MET A 144 -6.49 -1.40 -25.83
N ALA A 145 -6.74 -2.64 -26.23
CA ALA A 145 -5.71 -3.57 -26.70
C ALA A 145 -5.11 -3.21 -28.07
N SER A 146 -5.79 -2.37 -28.85
CA SER A 146 -5.35 -1.99 -30.20
C SER A 146 -4.21 -0.95 -30.26
N PHE A 147 -3.71 -0.47 -29.10
CA PHE A 147 -2.65 0.55 -28.99
C PHE A 147 -1.27 -0.01 -28.64
#